data_AF-A0A814QKX3-F1
#
_entry.id   AF-A0A814QKX3-F1
#
_cell.length_a   1.000
_cell.length_b   1.000
_cell.length_c   1.000
_cell.angle_alpha   90.00
_cell.angle_beta   90.00
_cell.angle_gamma   90.00
#
_symmetry.space_group_name_H-M   'P 1'
#
loop_
_entity.id
_entity.type
_entity.pdbx_description
1 polymer ?
#
loop_
_entity_poly.entity_id
_entity_poly.type
_entity_poly.pdbx_seq_one_letter_code
_entity_poly.pdbx_strand_id
1 'polypeptide(L)'
;SAPQKNRGIPENTKEIIRDLYDLGVKSVLNIIYALRDKKLDKIPTQRQIYNFLNELKKDKFGDAGMTYLEFEKWSKNNMKNEFLGEHDGFVLDYYVSLTEKYFRISLSTNYLINLADKRDILVVDATYKFLLADAAEAMTNAFEKVFGSNFTRIMCWAHAERAMTKKLLFIKNPRVRENITQDLYALQSSYSQPKFNIG
;
A
#
# COMPACT_ATOMS: atom_id res chain seq x y z
N SER A 1 24.13 -11.49 36.65
CA SER A 1 23.24 -10.35 36.37
C SER A 1 22.69 -10.49 34.96
N ALA A 2 21.39 -10.68 34.80
CA ALA A 2 20.78 -10.78 33.46
C ALA A 2 20.82 -9.41 32.76
N PRO A 3 21.18 -9.33 31.46
CA PRO A 3 21.26 -8.06 30.76
C PRO A 3 19.86 -7.44 30.65
N GLN A 4 19.73 -6.18 31.08
CA GLN A 4 18.53 -5.38 30.90
C GLN A 4 18.20 -5.31 29.41
N LYS A 5 17.12 -6.00 29.00
CA LYS A 5 16.56 -5.87 27.66
C LYS A 5 15.99 -4.45 27.53
N ASN A 6 16.73 -3.54 26.91
CA ASN A 6 16.21 -2.25 26.47
C ASN A 6 15.07 -2.50 25.48
N ARG A 7 13.82 -2.41 25.96
CA ARG A 7 12.60 -2.86 25.25
C ARG A 7 12.11 -1.90 24.16
N GLY A 8 12.68 -0.71 24.01
CA GLY A 8 12.21 0.33 23.08
C GLY A 8 13.27 0.87 22.11
N ILE A 9 12.81 1.60 21.09
CA ILE A 9 13.65 2.43 20.22
C ILE A 9 14.04 3.70 21.02
N PRO A 10 15.32 4.09 21.07
CA PRO A 10 15.74 5.38 21.65
C PRO A 10 15.06 6.58 20.98
N GLU A 11 14.75 7.64 21.73
CA GLU A 11 13.96 8.76 21.20
C GLU A 11 14.68 9.52 20.06
N ASN A 12 16.00 9.70 20.18
CA ASN A 12 16.83 10.26 19.10
C ASN A 12 16.74 9.41 17.81
N THR A 13 16.70 8.09 17.93
CA THR A 13 16.52 7.20 16.79
C THR A 13 15.10 7.31 16.21
N LYS A 14 14.08 7.49 17.05
CA LYS A 14 12.69 7.70 16.58
C LYS A 14 12.56 8.99 15.79
N GLU A 15 13.18 10.08 16.22
CA GLU A 15 13.19 11.36 15.49
C GLU A 15 13.77 11.18 14.10
N ILE A 16 14.93 10.52 13.98
CA ILE A 16 15.54 10.22 12.67
C ILE A 16 14.60 9.38 11.79
N ILE A 17 13.93 8.39 12.37
CA ILE A 17 12.97 7.55 11.61
C ILE A 17 11.77 8.38 11.16
N ARG A 18 11.27 9.33 11.97
CA ARG A 18 10.19 10.25 11.60
C ARG A 18 10.61 11.13 10.42
N ASP A 19 11.79 11.74 10.48
CA ASP A 19 12.31 12.59 9.40
C ASP A 19 12.42 11.80 8.09
N LEU A 20 12.99 10.59 8.15
CA LEU A 20 13.08 9.70 6.98
C LEU A 20 11.70 9.35 6.43
N TYR A 21 10.73 9.10 7.31
CA TYR A 21 9.36 8.77 6.92
C TYR A 21 8.66 9.95 6.23
N ASP A 22 8.82 11.16 6.75
CA ASP A 22 8.25 12.38 6.17
C ASP A 22 8.91 12.76 4.84
N LEU A 23 10.19 12.39 4.65
CA LEU A 23 10.89 12.44 3.36
C LEU A 23 10.46 11.32 2.38
N GLY A 24 9.52 10.45 2.77
CA GLY A 24 8.94 9.42 1.92
C GLY A 24 9.61 8.04 2.02
N VAL A 25 10.59 7.85 2.90
CA VAL A 25 11.24 6.55 3.11
C VAL A 25 10.35 5.68 4.00
N LYS A 26 9.55 4.82 3.36
CA LYS A 26 8.55 3.97 4.06
C LYS A 26 8.99 2.53 4.28
N SER A 27 10.07 2.07 3.65
CA SER A 27 10.54 0.69 3.78
C SER A 27 11.45 0.54 5.00
N VAL A 28 11.20 -0.51 5.79
CA VAL A 28 11.97 -0.83 7.01
C VAL A 28 13.45 -1.02 6.67
N LEU A 29 13.75 -1.67 5.56
CA LEU A 29 15.13 -1.90 5.11
C LEU A 29 15.85 -0.59 4.77
N ASN A 30 15.20 0.32 4.03
CA ASN A 30 15.80 1.60 3.67
C ASN A 30 16.05 2.46 4.91
N ILE A 31 15.14 2.40 5.90
CA ILE A 31 15.36 3.04 7.19
C ILE A 31 16.57 2.43 7.90
N ILE A 32 16.71 1.10 7.94
CA ILE A 32 17.90 0.46 8.54
C ILE A 32 19.18 0.91 7.84
N TYR A 33 19.21 0.96 6.51
CA TYR A 33 20.37 1.43 5.76
C TYR A 33 20.70 2.90 6.08
N ALA A 34 19.70 3.77 6.15
CA ALA A 34 19.89 5.17 6.53
C ALA A 34 20.39 5.32 7.98
N LEU A 35 19.93 4.48 8.91
CA LEU A 35 20.42 4.46 10.29
C LEU A 35 21.86 3.95 10.39
N ARG A 36 22.27 3.00 9.54
CA ARG A 36 23.66 2.54 9.42
C ARG A 36 24.57 3.64 8.90
N ASP A 37 24.12 4.36 7.88
CA ASP A 37 24.88 5.46 7.27
C ASP A 37 25.11 6.60 8.27
N LYS A 38 24.14 6.86 9.14
CA LYS A 38 24.24 7.78 10.28
C LYS A 38 25.09 7.26 11.46
N LYS A 39 25.71 6.08 11.34
CA LYS A 39 26.63 5.48 12.33
C LYS A 39 26.04 5.37 13.75
N LEU A 40 24.77 5.01 13.86
CA LEU A 40 24.14 4.76 15.16
C LEU A 40 24.69 3.48 15.79
N ASP A 41 25.17 3.57 17.05
CA ASP A 41 25.75 2.44 17.79
C ASP A 41 24.76 1.28 17.98
N LYS A 42 23.47 1.59 18.09
CA LYS A 42 22.41 0.59 18.30
C LYS A 42 21.28 0.78 17.31
N ILE A 43 21.24 -0.10 16.32
CA ILE A 43 20.19 -0.12 15.30
C ILE A 43 18.98 -0.90 15.82
N PRO A 44 17.76 -0.32 15.77
CA PRO A 44 16.56 -1.05 16.13
C PRO A 44 16.31 -2.23 15.19
N THR A 45 15.69 -3.27 15.73
CA THR A 45 15.30 -4.44 14.93
C THR A 45 14.23 -4.06 13.89
N GLN A 46 14.15 -4.82 12.79
CA GLN A 46 13.10 -4.64 11.77
C GLN A 46 11.69 -4.59 12.39
N ARG A 47 11.41 -5.45 13.38
CA ARG A 47 10.12 -5.47 14.08
C ARG A 47 9.84 -4.19 14.86
N GLN A 48 10.84 -3.63 15.52
CA GLN A 48 10.70 -2.37 16.25
C GLN A 48 10.39 -1.22 15.29
N ILE A 49 11.13 -1.12 14.18
CA ILE A 49 10.91 -0.08 13.16
C ILE A 49 9.53 -0.27 12.53
N TYR A 50 9.16 -1.49 12.17
CA TYR A 50 7.84 -1.79 11.62
C TYR A 50 6.71 -1.34 12.55
N ASN A 51 6.80 -1.67 13.84
CA ASN A 51 5.81 -1.26 14.83
C ASN A 51 5.73 0.26 14.94
N PHE A 52 6.89 0.92 15.03
CA PHE A 52 6.94 2.39 15.13
C PHE A 52 6.39 3.08 13.87
N LEU A 53 6.68 2.55 12.67
CA LEU A 53 6.08 3.06 11.43
C LEU A 53 4.57 2.85 11.38
N ASN A 54 4.06 1.78 11.95
CA ASN A 54 2.61 1.56 12.06
C ASN A 54 1.96 2.51 13.06
N GLU A 55 2.63 2.82 14.17
CA GLU A 55 2.21 3.88 15.09
C GLU A 55 2.18 5.24 14.37
N LEU A 56 3.23 5.61 13.64
CA LEU A 56 3.26 6.85 12.85
C LEU A 56 2.16 6.92 11.80
N LYS A 57 1.89 5.81 11.09
CA LYS A 57 0.77 5.73 10.14
C LYS A 57 -0.56 5.92 10.86
N LYS A 58 -0.73 5.30 12.03
CA LYS A 58 -1.94 5.40 12.83
C LYS A 58 -2.18 6.82 13.33
N ASP A 59 -1.12 7.50 13.77
CA ASP A 59 -1.20 8.89 14.20
C ASP A 59 -1.52 9.84 13.03
N LYS A 60 -0.96 9.57 11.85
CA LYS A 60 -1.11 10.45 10.67
C LYS A 60 -2.40 10.20 9.88
N PHE A 61 -2.86 8.96 9.80
CA PHE A 61 -3.97 8.55 8.92
C PHE A 61 -5.12 7.86 9.67
N GLY A 62 -4.99 7.64 10.98
CA GLY A 62 -5.96 6.86 11.75
C GLY A 62 -5.78 5.36 11.60
N ASP A 63 -6.73 4.61 12.13
CA ASP A 63 -6.70 3.14 12.03
C ASP A 63 -6.81 2.65 10.57
N ALA A 64 -6.04 1.60 10.26
CA ALA A 64 -6.00 1.03 8.91
C ALA A 64 -7.31 0.31 8.50
N GLY A 65 -8.19 0.05 9.47
CA GLY A 65 -9.51 -0.51 9.26
C GLY A 65 -10.57 0.52 9.60
N MET A 66 -11.66 0.50 8.84
CA MET A 66 -12.85 1.27 9.15
C MET A 66 -14.07 0.38 8.93
N THR A 67 -15.06 0.53 9.79
CA THR A 67 -16.37 -0.12 9.67
C THR A 67 -17.16 0.48 8.51
N TYR A 68 -18.18 -0.22 8.02
CA TYR A 68 -19.06 0.32 6.98
C TYR A 68 -19.71 1.65 7.38
N LEU A 69 -20.05 1.81 8.67
CA LEU A 69 -20.63 3.06 9.18
C LEU A 69 -19.60 4.19 9.21
N GLU A 70 -18.36 3.90 9.61
CA GLU A 70 -17.26 4.86 9.54
C GLU A 70 -16.96 5.25 8.10
N PHE A 71 -17.01 4.29 7.16
CA PHE A 71 -16.82 4.53 5.74
C PHE A 71 -17.91 5.42 5.16
N GLU A 72 -19.17 5.17 5.52
CA GLU A 72 -20.30 6.02 5.12
C GLU A 72 -20.10 7.45 5.62
N LYS A 73 -19.73 7.61 6.89
CA LYS A 73 -19.46 8.91 7.50
C LYS A 73 -18.27 9.62 6.85
N TRP A 74 -17.17 8.90 6.60
CA TRP A 74 -16.01 9.44 5.92
C TRP A 74 -16.37 9.87 4.50
N SER A 75 -17.13 9.06 3.77
CA SER A 75 -17.54 9.37 2.40
C SER A 75 -18.36 10.66 2.34
N LYS A 76 -19.34 10.81 3.27
CA LYS A 76 -20.11 12.06 3.45
C LYS A 76 -19.21 13.26 3.70
N ASN A 77 -18.25 13.15 4.62
CA ASN A 77 -17.37 14.25 5.00
C ASN A 77 -16.36 14.64 3.90
N ASN A 78 -16.07 13.72 2.97
CA ASN A 78 -15.12 13.93 1.89
C ASN A 78 -15.83 14.12 0.53
N MET A 79 -17.15 14.30 0.52
CA MET A 79 -17.84 14.81 -0.67
C MET A 79 -17.36 16.23 -0.97
N LYS A 80 -17.31 16.57 -2.26
CA LYS A 80 -16.79 17.84 -2.83
C LYS A 80 -16.75 18.99 -1.81
N ASN A 81 -15.53 19.35 -1.41
CA ASN A 81 -15.30 20.39 -0.41
C ASN A 81 -14.61 21.60 -1.06
N GLU A 82 -14.94 22.81 -0.62
CA GLU A 82 -14.51 24.07 -1.26
C GLU A 82 -13.00 24.33 -1.17
N PHE A 83 -12.28 23.56 -0.34
CA PHE A 83 -10.86 23.76 -0.02
C PHE A 83 -9.89 22.84 -0.77
N LEU A 84 -10.37 22.07 -1.74
CA LEU A 84 -9.54 21.09 -2.46
C LEU A 84 -8.79 21.73 -3.63
N GLY A 85 -7.51 21.43 -3.74
CA GLY A 85 -6.69 21.80 -4.89
C GLY A 85 -7.15 21.11 -6.18
N GLU A 86 -6.51 21.47 -7.29
CA GLU A 86 -6.86 20.96 -8.62
C GLU A 86 -6.75 19.42 -8.73
N HIS A 87 -5.76 18.83 -8.07
CA HIS A 87 -5.47 17.39 -8.12
C HIS A 87 -5.87 16.63 -6.86
N ASP A 88 -6.49 17.30 -5.89
CA ASP A 88 -6.94 16.62 -4.69
C ASP A 88 -8.19 15.78 -5.01
N GLY A 89 -8.14 14.53 -4.56
CA GLY A 89 -9.22 13.57 -4.73
C GLY A 89 -10.36 13.83 -3.75
N PHE A 90 -11.60 13.67 -4.22
CA PHE A 90 -12.80 13.74 -3.38
C PHE A 90 -13.85 12.73 -3.80
N VAL A 91 -14.84 12.55 -2.93
CA VAL A 91 -15.98 11.66 -3.15
C VAL A 91 -17.01 12.37 -4.03
N LEU A 92 -17.23 11.81 -5.23
CA LEU A 92 -18.27 12.27 -6.14
C LEU A 92 -19.63 11.70 -5.72
N ASP A 93 -19.65 10.41 -5.40
CA ASP A 93 -20.84 9.68 -4.94
C ASP A 93 -20.43 8.41 -4.19
N TYR A 94 -21.31 7.86 -3.36
CA TYR A 94 -21.06 6.60 -2.65
C TYR A 94 -22.37 5.88 -2.31
N TYR A 95 -22.26 4.57 -2.11
CA TYR A 95 -23.34 3.71 -1.62
C TYR A 95 -22.78 2.71 -0.61
N VAL A 96 -23.51 2.50 0.49
CA VAL A 96 -23.11 1.54 1.54
C VAL A 96 -24.31 0.67 1.89
N SER A 97 -24.16 -0.65 1.77
CA SER A 97 -25.13 -1.62 2.27
C SER A 97 -24.57 -2.37 3.47
N LEU A 98 -25.12 -2.08 4.65
CA LEU A 98 -24.77 -2.78 5.89
C LEU A 98 -25.26 -4.24 5.87
N THR A 99 -26.44 -4.47 5.29
CA THR A 99 -27.08 -5.79 5.22
C THR A 99 -26.34 -6.73 4.27
N GLU A 100 -26.04 -6.26 3.06
CA GLU A 100 -25.38 -7.07 2.03
C GLU A 100 -23.84 -7.01 2.15
N LYS A 101 -23.31 -6.20 3.07
CA LYS A 101 -21.86 -6.05 3.34
C LYS A 101 -21.07 -5.72 2.07
N TYR A 102 -21.49 -4.67 1.37
CA TYR A 102 -20.69 -4.08 0.30
C TYR A 102 -20.85 -2.57 0.27
N PHE A 103 -19.91 -1.92 -0.38
CA PHE A 103 -19.96 -0.49 -0.66
C PHE A 103 -19.56 -0.23 -2.10
N ARG A 104 -19.94 0.95 -2.60
CA ARG A 104 -19.46 1.53 -3.85
C ARG A 104 -19.04 2.96 -3.57
N ILE A 105 -17.99 3.42 -4.22
CA ILE A 105 -17.55 4.79 -4.14
C ILE A 105 -17.06 5.26 -5.50
N SER A 106 -17.44 6.47 -5.84
CA SER A 106 -16.98 7.20 -7.02
C SER A 106 -16.10 8.34 -6.53
N LEU A 107 -14.87 8.39 -7.05
CA LEU A 107 -13.88 9.41 -6.70
C LEU A 107 -13.55 10.23 -7.94
N SER A 108 -13.29 11.52 -7.76
CA SER A 108 -12.82 12.39 -8.83
C SER A 108 -11.84 13.45 -8.27
N THR A 109 -11.33 14.30 -9.15
CA THR A 109 -10.55 15.50 -8.79
C THR A 109 -11.18 16.72 -9.44
N ASN A 110 -10.84 17.91 -8.95
CA ASN A 110 -11.32 19.15 -9.56
C ASN A 110 -10.86 19.27 -11.02
N TYR A 111 -9.64 18.83 -11.34
CA TYR A 111 -9.14 18.74 -12.70
C TYR A 111 -10.03 17.90 -13.61
N LEU A 112 -10.40 16.69 -13.19
CA LEU A 112 -11.23 15.78 -13.99
C LEU A 112 -12.65 16.30 -14.18
N ILE A 113 -13.24 16.89 -13.13
CA ILE A 113 -14.55 17.53 -13.24
C ILE A 113 -14.50 18.73 -14.18
N ASN A 114 -13.50 19.60 -14.06
CA ASN A 114 -13.33 20.76 -14.94
C ASN A 114 -13.06 20.35 -16.40
N LEU A 115 -12.37 19.24 -16.62
CA LEU A 115 -12.21 18.68 -17.96
C LEU A 115 -13.53 18.16 -18.51
N ALA A 116 -14.32 17.45 -17.70
CA ALA A 116 -15.64 16.96 -18.10
C ALA A 116 -16.60 18.10 -18.43
N ASP A 117 -16.61 19.18 -17.65
CA ASP A 117 -17.45 20.36 -17.85
C ASP A 117 -17.15 21.10 -19.17
N LYS A 118 -15.91 21.00 -19.66
CA LYS A 118 -15.46 21.61 -20.94
C LYS A 118 -15.73 20.73 -22.16
N ARG A 119 -16.56 19.69 -22.03
CA ARG A 119 -16.83 18.71 -23.10
C ARG A 119 -18.33 18.52 -23.24
N ASP A 120 -18.82 18.57 -24.47
CA ASP A 120 -20.23 18.31 -24.77
C ASP A 120 -20.59 16.82 -24.60
N ILE A 121 -19.59 15.95 -24.69
CA ILE A 121 -19.73 14.50 -24.60
C ILE A 121 -18.65 13.95 -23.67
N LEU A 122 -19.07 13.29 -22.59
CA LEU A 122 -18.21 12.50 -21.72
C LEU A 122 -18.36 11.01 -22.07
N VAL A 123 -17.31 10.41 -22.62
CA VAL A 123 -17.25 8.95 -22.80
C VAL A 123 -16.70 8.34 -21.53
N VAL A 124 -17.57 7.65 -20.78
CA VAL A 124 -17.18 6.88 -19.60
C VAL A 124 -17.02 5.43 -20.04
N ASP A 125 -15.79 4.98 -20.18
CA ASP A 125 -15.48 3.56 -20.36
C ASP A 125 -15.07 2.95 -19.01
N ALA A 126 -15.80 1.93 -18.58
CA ALA A 126 -15.43 1.14 -17.42
C ALA A 126 -14.38 0.11 -17.85
N THR A 127 -13.16 0.57 -18.13
CA THR A 127 -12.08 -0.34 -18.49
C THR A 127 -11.54 -1.03 -17.24
N TYR A 128 -12.10 -2.19 -16.91
CA TYR A 128 -11.54 -3.10 -15.90
C TYR A 128 -10.29 -3.78 -16.43
N LYS A 129 -9.21 -3.03 -16.63
CA LYS A 129 -7.96 -3.57 -17.21
C LYS A 129 -7.28 -4.58 -16.30
N PHE A 130 -7.57 -4.56 -15.00
CA PHE A 130 -6.86 -5.38 -14.02
C PHE A 130 -7.80 -6.06 -13.02
N LEU A 131 -7.66 -7.38 -12.88
CA LEU A 131 -8.23 -8.15 -11.78
C LEU A 131 -7.12 -8.43 -10.76
N LEU A 132 -7.12 -7.72 -9.63
CA LEU A 132 -6.24 -8.04 -8.51
C LEU A 132 -6.95 -9.06 -7.60
N ALA A 133 -6.57 -10.33 -7.72
CA ALA A 133 -7.21 -11.43 -6.99
C ALA A 133 -6.17 -12.38 -6.37
N ASP A 134 -6.62 -13.20 -5.43
CA ASP A 134 -5.88 -14.39 -5.07
C ASP A 134 -5.78 -15.33 -6.29
N ALA A 135 -4.88 -16.30 -6.23
CA ALA A 135 -4.68 -17.25 -7.32
C ALA A 135 -5.88 -18.19 -7.56
N ALA A 136 -7.05 -17.97 -6.94
CA ALA A 136 -8.25 -18.76 -7.16
C ALA A 136 -8.87 -18.56 -8.56
N GLU A 137 -9.02 -19.64 -9.32
CA GLU A 137 -9.70 -19.63 -10.62
C GLU A 137 -11.17 -19.25 -10.50
N ALA A 138 -11.84 -19.60 -9.41
CA ALA A 138 -13.24 -19.24 -9.16
C ALA A 138 -13.48 -17.72 -9.23
N MET A 139 -12.55 -16.91 -8.69
CA MET A 139 -12.62 -15.45 -8.77
C MET A 139 -12.41 -14.95 -10.20
N THR A 140 -11.52 -15.61 -10.95
CA THR A 140 -11.26 -15.27 -12.36
C THR A 140 -12.49 -15.56 -13.22
N ASN A 141 -13.09 -16.74 -13.05
CA ASN A 141 -14.25 -17.18 -13.80
C ASN A 141 -15.48 -16.31 -13.48
N ALA A 142 -15.68 -15.95 -12.20
CA ALA A 142 -16.75 -15.06 -11.80
C ALA A 142 -16.56 -13.66 -12.40
N PHE A 143 -15.33 -13.15 -12.39
CA PHE A 143 -15.01 -11.84 -12.96
C PHE A 143 -15.18 -11.82 -14.49
N GLU A 144 -14.64 -12.82 -15.19
CA GLU A 144 -14.75 -12.97 -16.64
C GLU A 144 -16.22 -13.07 -17.09
N LYS A 145 -17.05 -13.79 -16.33
CA LYS A 145 -18.48 -13.90 -16.62
C LYS A 145 -19.21 -12.55 -16.56
N VAL A 146 -18.78 -11.64 -15.69
CA VAL A 146 -19.44 -10.36 -15.46
C VAL A 146 -18.86 -9.24 -16.33
N PHE A 147 -17.54 -9.22 -16.48
CA PHE A 147 -16.79 -8.10 -17.08
C PHE A 147 -16.13 -8.45 -18.42
N GLY A 148 -16.31 -9.69 -18.91
CA GLY A 148 -15.68 -10.18 -20.12
C GLY A 148 -14.23 -10.63 -19.89
N SER A 149 -13.60 -11.14 -20.94
CA SER A 149 -12.24 -11.72 -20.90
C SER A 149 -11.11 -10.71 -21.13
N ASN A 150 -11.43 -9.45 -21.41
CA ASN A 150 -10.44 -8.42 -21.72
C ASN A 150 -9.89 -7.73 -20.46
N PHE A 151 -9.27 -8.51 -19.58
CA PHE A 151 -8.60 -7.99 -18.38
C PHE A 151 -7.28 -8.73 -18.14
N THR A 152 -6.34 -8.04 -17.48
CA THR A 152 -5.09 -8.63 -17.00
C THR A 152 -5.27 -9.05 -15.55
N ARG A 153 -5.18 -10.34 -15.27
CA ARG A 153 -5.17 -10.80 -13.87
C ARG A 153 -3.80 -10.55 -13.24
N ILE A 154 -3.81 -9.87 -12.10
CA ILE A 154 -2.65 -9.66 -11.26
C ILE A 154 -2.85 -10.48 -9.99
N MET A 155 -1.85 -11.30 -9.65
CA MET A 155 -1.85 -12.02 -8.38
C MET A 155 -1.58 -11.04 -7.24
N CYS A 156 -2.37 -11.10 -6.18
CA CYS A 156 -2.09 -10.26 -5.03
C CYS A 156 -0.74 -10.62 -4.38
N TRP A 157 -0.02 -9.59 -3.93
CA TRP A 157 1.36 -9.73 -3.46
C TRP A 157 1.52 -10.77 -2.35
N ALA A 158 0.58 -10.84 -1.40
CA ALA A 158 0.62 -11.82 -0.32
C ALA A 158 0.64 -13.28 -0.83
N HIS A 159 -0.03 -13.58 -1.94
CA HIS A 159 0.00 -14.91 -2.54
C HIS A 159 1.27 -15.15 -3.36
N ALA A 160 1.74 -14.14 -4.10
CA ALA A 160 3.03 -14.20 -4.78
C ALA A 160 4.17 -14.46 -3.78
N GLU A 161 4.21 -13.73 -2.67
CA GLU A 161 5.17 -13.87 -1.58
C GLU A 161 5.18 -15.27 -1.00
N ARG A 162 4.01 -15.86 -0.70
CA ARG A 162 3.91 -17.24 -0.20
C ARG A 162 4.45 -18.25 -1.21
N ALA A 163 4.12 -18.09 -2.49
CA ALA A 163 4.59 -18.97 -3.55
C ALA A 163 6.11 -18.90 -3.71
N MET A 164 6.68 -17.68 -3.71
CA MET A 164 8.12 -17.46 -3.76
C MET A 164 8.83 -18.01 -2.53
N THR A 165 8.30 -17.77 -1.33
CA THR A 165 8.84 -18.29 -0.07
C THR A 165 8.91 -19.81 -0.08
N LYS A 166 7.87 -20.50 -0.59
CA LYS A 166 7.87 -21.96 -0.74
C LYS A 166 8.98 -22.45 -1.66
N LYS A 167 9.29 -21.71 -2.73
CA LYS A 167 10.40 -22.04 -3.65
C LYS A 167 11.77 -21.73 -3.03
N LEU A 168 11.87 -20.68 -2.23
CA LEU A 168 13.09 -20.29 -1.51
C LEU A 168 13.53 -21.32 -0.45
N LEU A 169 12.61 -22.16 0.05
CA LEU A 169 12.93 -23.27 0.95
C LEU A 169 13.86 -24.32 0.32
N PHE A 170 13.88 -24.46 -1.00
CA PHE A 170 14.80 -25.37 -1.70
C PHE A 170 16.26 -24.88 -1.68
N ILE A 171 16.49 -23.61 -1.38
CA ILE A 171 17.83 -23.04 -1.25
C ILE A 171 18.34 -23.32 0.17
N LYS A 172 19.33 -24.21 0.28
CA LYS A 172 19.90 -24.64 1.57
C LYS A 172 20.63 -23.51 2.31
N ASN A 173 21.26 -22.59 1.59
CA ASN A 173 22.01 -21.49 2.17
C ASN A 173 21.07 -20.37 2.66
N PRO A 174 20.97 -20.10 3.99
CA PRO A 174 20.06 -19.09 4.53
C PRO A 174 20.40 -17.67 4.08
N ARG A 175 21.68 -17.36 3.89
CA ARG A 175 22.14 -16.02 3.49
C ARG A 175 21.77 -15.71 2.05
N VAL A 176 21.88 -16.71 1.17
CA VAL A 176 21.42 -16.58 -0.23
C VAL A 176 19.90 -16.41 -0.28
N ARG A 177 19.17 -17.15 0.56
CA ARG A 177 17.72 -17.00 0.68
C ARG A 177 17.31 -15.60 1.11
N GLU A 178 17.99 -15.07 2.13
CA GLU A 178 17.73 -13.72 2.65
C GLU A 178 18.02 -12.64 1.61
N ASN A 179 19.12 -12.75 0.86
CA ASN A 179 19.45 -11.82 -0.23
C ASN A 179 18.37 -11.82 -1.31
N ILE A 180 17.96 -12.99 -1.81
CA ILE A 180 16.92 -13.09 -2.85
C ILE A 180 15.59 -12.51 -2.34
N THR A 181 15.23 -12.78 -1.08
CA THR A 181 14.04 -12.18 -0.47
C THR A 181 14.13 -10.65 -0.45
N GLN A 182 15.28 -10.07 -0.08
CA GLN A 182 15.47 -8.62 -0.09
C GLN A 182 15.34 -8.05 -1.51
N ASP A 183 15.91 -8.70 -2.51
CA ASP A 183 15.80 -8.29 -3.92
C ASP A 183 14.34 -8.31 -4.41
N LEU A 184 13.58 -9.34 -4.05
CA LEU A 184 12.16 -9.46 -4.39
C LEU A 184 11.32 -8.33 -3.77
N TYR A 185 11.57 -7.95 -2.51
CA TYR A 185 10.88 -6.80 -1.90
C TYR A 185 11.33 -5.46 -2.51
N ALA A 186 12.60 -5.34 -2.88
CA ALA A 186 13.11 -4.15 -3.55
C ALA A 186 12.46 -3.97 -4.93
N LEU A 187 12.33 -5.05 -5.71
CA LEU A 187 11.62 -5.08 -6.99
C LEU A 187 10.14 -4.70 -6.82
N GLN A 188 9.47 -5.28 -5.83
CA GLN A 188 8.06 -4.96 -5.53
C GLN A 188 7.86 -3.49 -5.15
N SER A 189 8.83 -2.90 -4.46
CA SER A 189 8.80 -1.49 -4.07
C SER A 189 9.30 -0.56 -5.18
N SER A 190 9.70 -1.07 -6.34
CA SER A 190 10.20 -0.25 -7.44
C SER A 190 9.04 0.41 -8.19
N TYR A 191 9.10 1.74 -8.32
CA TYR A 191 8.03 2.59 -8.88
C TYR A 191 8.25 2.96 -10.35
N SER A 192 9.26 2.39 -11.02
CA SER A 192 9.59 2.77 -12.40
C SER A 192 9.94 1.56 -13.26
N GLN A 193 9.26 1.43 -14.40
CA GLN A 193 9.51 0.40 -15.42
C GLN A 193 11.00 0.23 -15.80
N PRO A 194 11.81 1.29 -15.94
CA PRO A 194 13.23 1.14 -16.22
C PRO A 194 14.00 0.44 -15.11
N LYS A 195 13.67 0.66 -13.83
CA LYS A 195 14.30 -0.03 -12.69
C LYS A 195 13.89 -1.50 -12.59
N PHE A 196 12.70 -1.85 -13.06
CA PHE A 196 12.24 -3.23 -13.14
C PHE A 196 12.99 -4.03 -14.22
N ASN A 197 13.37 -3.38 -15.33
CA ASN A 197 14.06 -3.99 -16.47
C ASN A 197 15.59 -4.09 -16.34
N ILE A 198 16.18 -3.63 -15.23
CA ILE A 198 17.64 -3.72 -14.96
C ILE A 198 17.98 -5.02 -14.19
N GLY A 199 16.97 -5.79 -13.78
CA GLY A 199 17.15 -7.12 -13.19
C GLY A 199 17.64 -8.16 -14.20
#